data_AF-A0A8H7IJW4-F1
#
_entry.id   AF-A0A8H7IJW4-F1
#
_cell.length_a   1.000
_cell.length_b   1.000
_cell.length_c   1.000
_cell.angle_alpha   90.00
_cell.angle_beta   90.00
_cell.angle_gamma   90.00
#
_symmetry.space_group_name_H-M   'P 1'
#
loop_
_entity.id
_entity.type
_entity.pdbx_description
1 polymer ?
#
loop_
_entity_poly.entity_id
_entity_poly.type
_entity_poly.pdbx_seq_one_letter_code
_entity_poly.pdbx_strand_id
1 'polypeptide(L)'
;MSQRDAHQARLTHLENGVSSDVELNDLPRQSDTTSAATLSKYPAPDPLLSHASEEHVAKSSGPSPAWKRRIHSLCHSHPKLWRAYMWLRGPDPPTPIHPTPLLDSMRLRWRGHTTHVSLGLESWWLKLSHPLRRRWILVLFCAVYIIGVAFISRSNSFLTPAQSFIDCTSTYWLKDDGCGLNGQSCSPFTAPDFEFRCPGDCLSVTLANPRTVGVAQLVYTSLVVGGGDSNQTYRGDSWICPAAIQAGVASASKGGCGTLRLVGNYTDFLPTVAHGVSSIGFPSVFPVSFRFLESSSLGSCTDLRSYALAYNVICTSILMLLLRPEPIWIFWSLLCVGFWHITLFSDPRSAPPILSDGFGTFLPALFVGYAFWRSAWRFTLPKFEGMPLERVVCLDNTAAGMFFYYLSRYTLAGIAIAVLVSLPGLTFRLHHYFAAILLMPLTAIPSRVSAVCQAFLLGMFLQGVAKFGFDSILQTAAEVYEEMHRLGRLSLRFTNSSTVVSSFANSSISWNAISSELSGSEGWNGFSLLVDDVQRLAGDSLSYNLSGLQAGVVHFFRLAYQRDGVSGDYTKAATLFPNGTWLDPLPGPS
;
A
#
# COMPACT_ATOMS: atom_id res chain seq x y z
N MET A 1 -49.22 30.54 -24.57
CA MET A 1 -50.15 29.60 -23.92
C MET A 1 -49.32 28.79 -22.93
N SER A 2 -49.22 29.21 -21.65
CA SER A 2 -50.15 28.92 -20.52
C SER A 2 -50.15 27.41 -20.21
N GLN A 3 -49.83 26.87 -19.03
CA GLN A 3 -49.83 27.24 -17.59
C GLN A 3 -48.89 26.20 -16.88
N ARG A 4 -47.98 26.51 -15.95
CA ARG A 4 -48.10 26.86 -14.50
C ARG A 4 -49.00 25.95 -13.65
N ASP A 5 -48.38 25.29 -12.65
CA ASP A 5 -48.77 25.17 -11.22
C ASP A 5 -47.53 24.61 -10.47
N ALA A 6 -46.82 25.29 -9.56
CA ALA A 6 -47.13 25.98 -8.30
C ALA A 6 -47.35 25.03 -7.09
N HIS A 7 -46.35 24.97 -6.20
CA HIS A 7 -46.57 24.91 -4.75
C HIS A 7 -45.36 25.46 -3.99
N GLN A 8 -45.58 26.55 -3.27
CA GLN A 8 -44.66 27.26 -2.40
C GLN A 8 -45.40 27.58 -1.09
N ALA A 9 -44.75 27.36 0.05
CA ALA A 9 -45.15 27.80 1.39
C ALA A 9 -43.90 27.76 2.28
N ARG A 10 -43.59 28.68 3.20
CA ARG A 10 -44.09 30.01 3.56
C ARG A 10 -43.01 30.60 4.50
N LEU A 11 -42.62 31.86 4.29
CA LEU A 11 -41.77 32.66 5.17
C LEU A 11 -42.62 33.28 6.31
N THR A 12 -42.04 33.42 7.50
CA THR A 12 -42.49 34.39 8.52
C THR A 12 -41.30 35.19 9.03
N HIS A 13 -41.36 36.50 8.78
CA HIS A 13 -40.57 37.58 9.34
C HIS A 13 -40.82 37.76 10.84
N LEU A 14 -39.82 38.25 11.57
CA LEU A 14 -39.96 39.24 12.64
C LEU A 14 -38.71 40.14 12.64
N GLU A 15 -38.91 41.39 12.22
CA GLU A 15 -38.01 42.54 12.45
C GLU A 15 -38.24 43.09 13.85
N ASN A 16 -37.18 43.65 14.45
CA ASN A 16 -37.23 44.88 15.25
C ASN A 16 -35.80 45.43 15.34
N GLY A 17 -35.58 46.61 14.77
CA GLY A 17 -34.31 47.35 14.85
C GLY A 17 -34.31 48.41 15.95
N VAL A 18 -33.12 48.92 16.28
CA VAL A 18 -32.89 50.31 16.72
C VAL A 18 -31.48 50.71 16.26
N SER A 19 -31.43 51.82 15.52
CA SER A 19 -30.23 52.60 15.15
C SER A 19 -30.01 53.71 16.18
N SER A 20 -28.76 54.09 16.40
CA SER A 20 -28.44 55.44 16.89
C SER A 20 -27.02 55.84 16.47
N ASP A 21 -26.93 56.73 15.49
CA ASP A 21 -25.80 57.61 15.20
C ASP A 21 -25.78 58.78 16.19
N VAL A 22 -24.59 59.20 16.66
CA VAL A 22 -24.34 60.58 17.13
C VAL A 22 -22.91 60.98 16.77
N GLU A 23 -22.82 62.21 16.24
CA GLU A 23 -21.71 62.89 15.60
C GLU A 23 -20.97 63.86 16.57
N LEU A 24 -19.67 64.05 16.31
CA LEU A 24 -18.86 65.29 16.32
C LEU A 24 -18.40 66.06 17.61
N ASN A 25 -17.11 66.46 17.51
CA ASN A 25 -16.37 67.62 18.06
C ASN A 25 -15.85 67.61 19.52
N ASP A 26 -14.52 67.61 19.71
CA ASP A 26 -13.71 68.85 19.82
C ASP A 26 -12.21 68.58 20.14
N LEU A 27 -11.34 69.40 19.55
CA LEU A 27 -9.89 69.54 19.83
C LEU A 27 -9.67 70.36 21.13
N PRO A 28 -8.53 70.25 21.84
CA PRO A 28 -7.36 71.05 21.45
C PRO A 28 -5.99 70.39 21.60
N ARG A 29 -5.09 71.01 20.83
CA ARG A 29 -3.65 70.88 20.65
C ARG A 29 -2.86 71.22 21.92
N GLN A 30 -1.89 70.38 22.30
CA GLN A 30 -0.69 70.84 23.01
C GLN A 30 0.53 70.02 22.58
N SER A 31 1.52 70.75 22.08
CA SER A 31 2.89 70.33 21.80
C SER A 31 3.63 70.05 23.10
N ASP A 32 4.44 68.99 23.13
CA ASP A 32 5.83 69.15 23.59
C ASP A 32 6.74 68.00 23.14
N THR A 33 7.97 68.42 22.90
CA THR A 33 9.11 67.79 22.25
C THR A 33 9.80 66.77 23.17
N THR A 34 10.21 65.59 22.67
CA THR A 34 11.56 65.00 22.94
C THR A 34 11.80 63.66 22.22
N SER A 35 12.74 63.71 21.28
CA SER A 35 13.82 62.75 20.97
C SER A 35 13.62 61.21 21.03
N ALA A 36 13.83 60.62 19.84
CA ALA A 36 14.76 59.52 19.53
C ALA A 36 14.47 58.09 20.05
N ALA A 37 14.33 57.14 19.11
CA ALA A 37 15.40 56.20 18.72
C ALA A 37 14.83 54.87 18.18
N THR A 38 15.14 54.61 16.92
CA THR A 38 14.88 53.41 16.14
C THR A 38 15.77 52.25 16.63
N LEU A 39 15.19 51.13 17.07
CA LEU A 39 15.96 49.94 17.47
C LEU A 39 16.06 48.92 16.32
N SER A 40 17.18 49.01 15.60
CA SER A 40 17.71 47.98 14.72
C SER A 40 18.13 46.74 15.53
N LYS A 41 17.80 45.54 15.05
CA LYS A 41 18.00 44.27 15.76
C LYS A 41 18.94 43.34 14.99
N TYR A 42 20.23 43.66 14.94
CA TYR A 42 21.34 42.74 14.68
C TYR A 42 22.65 43.32 15.21
N PRO A 43 23.47 42.55 15.95
CA PRO A 43 24.91 42.80 16.01
C PRO A 43 25.70 41.72 15.26
N ALA A 44 26.74 42.19 14.55
CA ALA A 44 27.84 41.43 13.96
C ALA A 44 28.95 41.12 15.01
N PRO A 45 29.99 40.32 14.70
CA PRO A 45 30.79 39.56 15.68
C PRO A 45 32.13 40.20 16.13
N ASP A 46 32.71 39.56 17.16
CA ASP A 46 34.11 39.54 17.68
C ASP A 46 34.50 40.49 18.84
N PRO A 47 35.52 40.18 19.68
CA PRO A 47 36.30 38.93 19.87
C PRO A 47 36.37 38.43 21.35
N LEU A 48 36.98 37.26 21.56
CA LEU A 48 37.34 36.68 22.85
C LEU A 48 37.96 37.70 23.84
N LEU A 49 37.41 37.77 25.05
CA LEU A 49 38.22 37.88 26.27
C LEU A 49 37.43 37.44 27.51
N SER A 50 38.02 36.48 28.21
CA SER A 50 37.56 35.86 29.44
C SER A 50 37.54 36.86 30.61
N HIS A 51 36.40 37.04 31.26
CA HIS A 51 36.35 37.31 32.70
C HIS A 51 35.03 36.76 33.26
N ALA A 52 35.14 35.68 34.03
CA ALA A 52 34.08 35.16 34.85
C ALA A 52 33.84 36.11 36.03
N SER A 53 32.65 36.69 36.11
CA SER A 53 32.12 37.28 37.34
C SER A 53 31.03 36.35 37.86
N GLU A 54 31.29 35.77 39.03
CA GLU A 54 30.36 34.95 39.80
C GLU A 54 29.14 35.79 40.21
N GLU A 55 27.97 35.46 39.66
CA GLU A 55 26.69 35.92 40.20
C GLU A 55 26.04 34.75 40.95
N HIS A 56 26.13 34.82 42.28
CA HIS A 56 25.53 33.86 43.21
C HIS A 56 24.00 33.92 43.12
N VAL A 57 23.39 33.07 42.31
CA VAL A 57 21.97 32.70 42.47
C VAL A 57 21.87 31.66 43.57
N ALA A 58 21.49 32.10 44.78
CA ALA A 58 21.19 31.24 45.91
C ALA A 58 19.99 30.31 45.59
N LYS A 59 20.27 29.06 45.20
CA LYS A 59 19.28 27.98 45.23
C LYS A 59 19.11 27.51 46.67
N SER A 60 17.90 27.65 47.23
CA SER A 60 17.52 27.08 48.52
C SER A 60 17.78 25.56 48.54
N SER A 61 18.75 25.13 49.32
CA SER A 61 19.11 23.73 49.51
C SER A 61 18.16 23.06 50.51
N GLY A 62 16.99 22.61 50.04
CA GLY A 62 16.21 21.61 50.76
C GLY A 62 16.92 20.24 50.70
N PRO A 63 16.78 19.38 51.73
CA PRO A 63 17.44 18.07 51.74
C PRO A 63 17.00 17.24 50.53
N SER A 64 17.96 16.79 49.72
CA SER A 64 17.67 15.93 48.58
C SER A 64 16.90 14.67 49.06
N PRO A 65 15.80 14.27 48.38
CA PRO A 65 15.01 13.11 48.76
C PRO A 65 15.88 11.86 48.94
N ALA A 66 15.60 11.03 49.95
CA ALA A 66 16.38 9.83 50.28
C ALA A 66 16.60 8.88 49.08
N TRP A 67 15.67 8.86 48.13
CA TRP A 67 15.79 8.09 46.89
C TRP A 67 16.91 8.59 45.96
N LYS A 68 17.17 9.91 45.89
CA LYS A 68 18.29 10.46 45.08
C LYS A 68 19.64 10.04 45.64
N ARG A 69 19.77 9.98 46.97
CA ARG A 69 21.00 9.52 47.65
C ARG A 69 21.26 8.03 47.40
N ARG A 70 20.23 7.18 47.41
CA ARG A 70 20.33 5.75 47.06
C ARG A 70 20.72 5.52 45.60
N ILE A 71 20.20 6.34 44.67
CA ILE A 71 20.60 6.25 43.26
C ILE A 71 22.07 6.67 43.08
N HIS A 72 22.54 7.68 43.82
CA HIS A 72 23.93 8.11 43.74
C HIS A 72 24.93 7.09 44.31
N SER A 73 24.53 6.25 45.27
CA SER A 73 25.39 5.17 45.77
C SER A 73 25.64 4.07 44.73
N LEU A 74 24.78 3.94 43.70
CA LEU A 74 24.99 3.03 42.57
C LEU A 74 26.21 3.41 41.72
N CYS A 75 26.65 4.67 41.77
CA CYS A 75 27.90 5.13 41.15
C CYS A 75 29.12 4.35 41.66
N HIS A 76 29.11 4.03 42.97
CA HIS A 76 30.23 3.35 43.62
C HIS A 76 30.07 1.84 43.61
N SER A 77 28.85 1.30 43.71
CA SER A 77 28.63 -0.15 43.73
C SER A 77 28.61 -0.79 42.33
N HIS A 78 28.12 -0.11 41.30
CA HIS A 78 28.01 -0.67 39.95
C HIS A 78 28.33 0.37 38.85
N PRO A 79 29.60 0.62 38.53
CA PRO A 79 30.00 1.70 37.61
C PRO A 79 29.48 1.51 36.18
N LYS A 80 29.28 0.26 35.71
CA LYS A 80 28.69 -0.01 34.39
C LYS A 80 27.19 0.35 34.34
N LEU A 81 26.43 -0.02 35.39
CA LEU A 81 25.01 0.33 35.51
C LEU A 81 24.83 1.84 35.71
N TRP A 82 25.75 2.48 36.43
CA TRP A 82 25.77 3.93 36.58
C TRP A 82 26.05 4.66 35.26
N ARG A 83 27.01 4.19 34.45
CA ARG A 83 27.24 4.71 33.09
C ARG A 83 26.02 4.50 32.20
N ALA A 84 25.37 3.33 32.26
CA ALA A 84 24.14 3.07 31.54
C ALA A 84 23.01 4.02 32.01
N TYR A 85 22.87 4.24 33.32
CA TYR A 85 21.92 5.19 33.89
C TYR A 85 22.21 6.65 33.47
N MET A 86 23.47 7.07 33.50
CA MET A 86 23.90 8.39 33.01
C MET A 86 23.62 8.57 31.51
N TRP A 87 23.90 7.53 30.71
CA TRP A 87 23.58 7.51 29.28
C TRP A 87 22.07 7.55 29.03
N LEU A 88 21.28 6.82 29.82
CA LEU A 88 19.82 6.76 29.74
C LEU A 88 19.13 8.05 30.21
N ARG A 89 19.67 8.70 31.25
CA ARG A 89 19.16 9.97 31.80
C ARG A 89 19.47 11.16 30.88
N GLY A 90 20.55 11.06 30.11
CA GLY A 90 21.07 12.15 29.31
C GLY A 90 21.79 13.22 30.15
N PRO A 91 22.48 14.17 29.50
CA PRO A 91 23.14 15.28 30.17
C PRO A 91 22.13 16.22 30.85
N ASP A 92 22.46 16.70 32.04
CA ASP A 92 21.68 17.66 32.83
C ASP A 92 22.59 18.85 33.18
N PRO A 93 22.37 20.05 32.60
CA PRO A 93 21.25 20.43 31.72
C PRO A 93 21.33 19.79 30.32
N PRO A 94 20.19 19.63 29.63
CA PRO A 94 20.15 19.05 28.29
C PRO A 94 20.97 19.89 27.31
N THR A 95 22.01 19.30 26.72
CA THR A 95 22.83 19.96 25.71
C THR A 95 22.24 19.73 24.31
N PRO A 96 21.96 20.80 23.54
CA PRO A 96 21.47 20.64 22.18
C PRO A 96 22.60 20.09 21.29
N ILE A 97 22.43 18.88 20.78
CA ILE A 97 23.33 18.30 19.78
C ILE A 97 22.96 18.89 18.43
N HIS A 98 23.88 19.63 17.83
CA HIS A 98 23.73 20.13 16.47
C HIS A 98 24.50 19.19 15.53
N PRO A 99 23.84 18.64 14.48
CA PRO A 99 24.57 17.87 13.48
C PRO A 99 25.57 18.80 12.78
N THR A 100 26.83 18.40 12.75
CA THR A 100 27.88 19.12 12.01
C THR A 100 27.84 18.72 10.54
N PRO A 101 28.00 19.66 9.60
CA PRO A 101 28.14 19.35 8.19
C PRO A 101 29.38 18.49 7.98
N LEU A 102 29.13 17.28 7.53
CA LEU A 102 30.09 16.26 7.14
C LEU A 102 30.87 16.71 5.90
N LEU A 103 30.20 17.40 4.96
CA LEU A 103 30.82 17.96 3.74
C LEU A 103 31.66 19.23 3.99
N ASP A 104 31.35 20.02 5.02
CA ASP A 104 32.17 21.17 5.40
C ASP A 104 33.23 20.84 6.46
N SER A 105 33.06 19.77 7.25
CA SER A 105 34.00 19.40 8.32
C SER A 105 34.04 17.89 8.62
N MET A 106 34.68 17.12 7.75
CA MET A 106 34.93 15.70 8.01
C MET A 106 36.13 15.58 8.97
N ARG A 107 35.89 15.07 10.19
CA ARG A 107 36.95 14.70 11.13
C ARG A 107 37.31 13.23 10.94
N LEU A 108 38.39 12.96 10.21
CA LEU A 108 38.92 11.61 10.05
C LEU A 108 39.90 11.34 11.19
N ARG A 109 39.62 10.30 11.98
CA ARG A 109 40.52 9.84 13.05
C ARG A 109 41.18 8.54 12.62
N TRP A 110 42.45 8.59 12.25
CA TRP A 110 43.22 7.41 11.85
C TRP A 110 44.51 7.32 12.66
N ARG A 111 44.76 6.17 13.30
CA ARG A 111 45.96 5.89 14.12
C ARG A 111 46.35 7.03 15.08
N GLY A 112 45.38 7.55 15.82
CA GLY A 112 45.61 8.61 16.81
C GLY A 112 45.79 10.03 16.24
N HIS A 113 45.86 10.18 14.91
CA HIS A 113 45.88 11.48 14.25
C HIS A 113 44.47 11.87 13.82
N THR A 114 44.10 13.11 14.11
CA THR A 114 42.85 13.73 13.68
C THR A 114 43.15 14.69 12.55
N THR A 115 42.70 14.36 11.34
CA THR A 115 42.79 15.24 10.17
C THR A 115 41.43 15.89 9.92
N HIS A 116 41.46 17.21 9.72
CA HIS A 116 40.30 18.01 9.37
C HIS A 116 40.30 18.23 7.85
N VAL A 117 39.25 17.74 7.17
CA VAL A 117 39.04 17.99 5.75
C VAL A 117 37.77 18.80 5.59
N SER A 118 37.89 20.04 5.11
CA SER A 118 36.76 20.91 4.78
C SER A 118 36.66 21.11 3.28
N LEU A 119 35.62 20.56 2.64
CA LEU A 119 35.39 20.74 1.21
C LEU A 119 34.62 22.04 0.90
N GLY A 120 33.99 22.66 1.90
CA GLY A 120 33.28 23.95 1.78
C GLY A 120 32.07 23.94 0.83
N LEU A 121 31.65 22.76 0.37
CA LEU A 121 30.63 22.58 -0.66
C LEU A 121 29.25 23.10 -0.21
N GLU A 122 28.88 22.91 1.06
CA GLU A 122 27.58 23.35 1.57
C GLU A 122 27.55 24.88 1.66
N SER A 123 28.63 25.49 2.14
CA SER A 123 28.77 26.95 2.21
C SER A 123 28.74 27.64 0.84
N TRP A 124 29.33 27.02 -0.18
CA TRP A 124 29.26 27.49 -1.57
C TRP A 124 27.85 27.36 -2.13
N TRP A 125 27.21 26.20 -1.93
CA TRP A 125 25.85 25.95 -2.39
C TRP A 125 24.83 26.90 -1.75
N LEU A 126 25.02 27.22 -0.46
CA LEU A 126 24.23 28.19 0.28
C LEU A 126 24.19 29.56 -0.39
N LYS A 127 25.35 30.06 -0.83
CA LYS A 127 25.47 31.34 -1.53
C LYS A 127 24.81 31.28 -2.91
N LEU A 128 25.05 30.20 -3.65
CA LEU A 128 24.53 30.02 -5.01
C LEU A 128 22.99 30.00 -5.08
N SER A 129 22.34 29.33 -4.13
CA SER A 129 20.88 29.14 -4.14
C SER A 129 20.10 30.22 -3.36
N HIS A 130 20.78 31.13 -2.65
CA HIS A 130 20.15 32.25 -1.95
C HIS A 130 19.17 33.10 -2.80
N PRO A 131 19.47 33.49 -4.06
CA PRO A 131 18.54 34.30 -4.86
C PRO A 131 17.23 33.58 -5.20
N LEU A 132 17.20 32.24 -5.16
CA LEU A 132 16.02 31.43 -5.47
C LEU A 132 15.07 31.27 -4.27
N ARG A 133 15.45 31.72 -3.07
CA ARG A 133 14.65 31.64 -1.84
C ARG A 133 13.49 32.66 -1.77
N ARG A 134 13.17 33.36 -2.86
CA ARG A 134 12.08 34.35 -2.86
C ARG A 134 10.72 33.65 -2.78
N ARG A 135 9.83 34.10 -1.89
CA ARG A 135 8.52 33.48 -1.66
C ARG A 135 7.64 33.36 -2.92
N TRP A 136 7.72 34.32 -3.84
CA TRP A 136 6.94 34.26 -5.08
C TRP A 136 7.41 33.14 -6.03
N ILE A 137 8.71 32.80 -6.02
CA ILE A 137 9.26 31.68 -6.81
C ILE A 137 8.69 30.37 -6.28
N LEU A 138 8.55 30.23 -4.96
CA LEU A 138 7.93 29.07 -4.33
C LEU A 138 6.46 28.92 -4.75
N VAL A 139 5.68 30.01 -4.74
CA VAL A 139 4.27 29.98 -5.17
C VAL A 139 4.14 29.60 -6.64
N LEU A 140 4.97 30.18 -7.52
CA LEU A 140 5.02 29.83 -8.93
C LEU A 140 5.39 28.35 -9.13
N PHE A 141 6.39 27.87 -8.39
CA PHE A 141 6.82 26.48 -8.43
C PHE A 141 5.70 25.52 -8.01
N CYS A 142 4.96 25.83 -6.93
CA CYS A 142 3.81 25.05 -6.50
C CYS A 142 2.70 25.02 -7.58
N ALA A 143 2.43 26.14 -8.24
CA ALA A 143 1.44 26.19 -9.33
C ALA A 143 1.87 25.32 -10.52
N VAL A 144 3.13 25.44 -10.96
CA VAL A 144 3.70 24.61 -12.04
C VAL A 144 3.66 23.13 -11.66
N TYR A 145 3.96 22.79 -10.41
CA TYR A 145 3.90 21.42 -9.90
C TYR A 145 2.49 20.83 -10.01
N ILE A 146 1.48 21.54 -9.50
CA ILE A 146 0.09 21.08 -9.51
C ILE A 146 -0.40 20.90 -10.96
N ILE A 147 -0.08 21.84 -11.85
CA ILE A 147 -0.41 21.75 -13.27
C ILE A 147 0.26 20.51 -13.89
N GLY A 148 1.56 20.30 -13.65
CA GLY A 148 2.29 19.14 -14.15
C GLY A 148 1.69 17.81 -13.69
N VAL A 149 1.41 17.67 -12.40
CA VAL A 149 0.75 16.47 -11.85
C VAL A 149 -0.63 16.27 -12.46
N ALA A 150 -1.43 17.32 -12.63
CA ALA A 150 -2.76 17.23 -13.22
C ALA A 150 -2.72 16.74 -14.67
N PHE A 151 -1.76 17.21 -15.48
CA PHE A 151 -1.58 16.74 -16.85
C PHE A 151 -1.13 15.29 -16.91
N ILE A 152 -0.15 14.90 -16.08
CA ILE A 152 0.33 13.50 -16.03
C ILE A 152 -0.81 12.58 -15.55
N SER A 153 -1.57 12.97 -14.53
CA SER A 153 -2.71 12.21 -14.03
C SER A 153 -3.81 12.06 -15.07
N ARG A 154 -4.15 13.15 -15.78
CA ARG A 154 -5.10 13.11 -16.89
C ARG A 154 -4.68 12.13 -17.97
N SER A 155 -3.42 12.21 -18.41
CA SER A 155 -2.85 11.32 -19.42
C SER A 155 -2.79 9.87 -18.95
N ASN A 156 -2.44 9.66 -17.67
CA ASN A 156 -2.30 8.32 -17.11
C ASN A 156 -3.64 7.62 -16.91
N SER A 157 -4.70 8.32 -16.52
CA SER A 157 -5.89 7.66 -15.97
C SER A 157 -7.23 8.13 -16.54
N PHE A 158 -7.31 9.33 -17.13
CA PHE A 158 -8.61 9.95 -17.45
C PHE A 158 -8.85 10.18 -18.95
N LEU A 159 -7.88 9.87 -19.81
CA LEU A 159 -8.09 9.87 -21.27
C LEU A 159 -8.74 8.57 -21.78
N THR A 160 -8.53 7.46 -21.06
CA THR A 160 -9.13 6.16 -21.39
C THR A 160 -10.43 5.96 -20.61
N PRO A 161 -11.47 5.33 -21.20
CA PRO A 161 -12.73 5.08 -20.51
C PRO A 161 -12.53 4.23 -19.25
N ALA A 162 -13.26 4.54 -18.17
CA ALA A 162 -13.13 3.83 -16.90
C ALA A 162 -13.39 2.32 -17.01
N GLN A 163 -14.36 1.91 -17.84
CA GLN A 163 -14.68 0.49 -18.03
C GLN A 163 -13.58 -0.33 -18.73
N SER A 164 -12.61 0.32 -19.37
CA SER A 164 -11.49 -0.36 -20.04
C SER A 164 -10.35 -0.70 -19.08
N PHE A 165 -10.30 -0.09 -17.89
CA PHE A 165 -9.27 -0.41 -16.91
C PHE A 165 -9.53 -1.77 -16.29
N ILE A 166 -8.51 -2.62 -16.34
CA ILE A 166 -8.51 -3.92 -15.70
C ILE A 166 -7.31 -4.05 -14.77
N ASP A 167 -7.45 -4.91 -13.77
CA ASP A 167 -6.38 -5.24 -12.85
C ASP A 167 -5.47 -6.32 -13.45
N CYS A 168 -4.25 -6.44 -12.93
CA CYS A 168 -3.30 -7.46 -13.39
C CYS A 168 -3.80 -8.91 -13.19
N THR A 169 -4.77 -9.11 -12.29
CA THR A 169 -5.39 -10.41 -11.95
C THR A 169 -6.79 -10.58 -12.54
N SER A 170 -7.27 -9.64 -13.37
CA SER A 170 -8.58 -9.76 -14.01
C SER A 170 -8.63 -10.96 -14.95
N THR A 171 -9.73 -11.71 -14.87
CA THR A 171 -9.95 -12.97 -15.58
C THR A 171 -11.45 -13.15 -15.86
N TYR A 172 -11.78 -14.00 -16.85
CA TYR A 172 -13.17 -14.35 -17.17
C TYR A 172 -13.67 -15.57 -16.40
N TRP A 173 -12.78 -16.30 -15.73
CA TRP A 173 -13.14 -17.51 -14.98
C TRP A 173 -12.55 -17.50 -13.57
N LEU A 174 -13.43 -17.61 -12.58
CA LEU A 174 -13.08 -17.52 -11.17
C LEU A 174 -12.44 -18.81 -10.63
N LYS A 175 -12.07 -18.78 -9.34
CA LYS A 175 -11.49 -19.94 -8.65
C LYS A 175 -12.51 -21.02 -8.36
N ASP A 176 -12.11 -22.27 -8.63
CA ASP A 176 -12.86 -23.49 -8.33
C ASP A 176 -14.34 -23.42 -8.76
N ASP A 177 -15.28 -23.49 -7.83
CA ASP A 177 -16.72 -23.38 -8.06
C ASP A 177 -17.26 -21.94 -8.09
N GLY A 178 -16.39 -20.93 -8.11
CA GLY A 178 -16.78 -19.51 -8.14
C GLY A 178 -17.61 -19.10 -9.36
N CYS A 179 -17.52 -19.84 -10.47
CA CYS A 179 -18.39 -19.64 -11.64
C CYS A 179 -19.74 -20.36 -11.56
N GLY A 180 -20.00 -21.10 -10.48
CA GLY A 180 -21.22 -21.85 -10.26
C GLY A 180 -21.41 -23.04 -11.21
N LEU A 181 -22.57 -23.69 -11.08
CA LEU A 181 -22.93 -24.88 -11.84
C LEU A 181 -22.91 -24.59 -13.35
N ASN A 182 -22.15 -25.39 -14.10
CA ASN A 182 -21.90 -25.24 -15.54
C ASN A 182 -21.32 -23.88 -15.95
N GLY A 183 -20.74 -23.11 -15.02
CA GLY A 183 -20.17 -21.79 -15.31
C GLY A 183 -21.19 -20.67 -15.50
N GLN A 184 -22.45 -20.86 -15.06
CA GLN A 184 -23.53 -19.90 -15.28
C GLN A 184 -23.21 -18.48 -14.77
N SER A 185 -22.48 -18.36 -13.65
CA SER A 185 -22.09 -17.07 -13.06
C SER A 185 -20.99 -16.34 -13.84
N CYS A 186 -20.25 -17.05 -14.70
CA CYS A 186 -19.20 -16.50 -15.57
C CYS A 186 -19.66 -16.38 -17.03
N SER A 187 -20.98 -16.45 -17.26
CA SER A 187 -21.56 -16.12 -18.56
C SER A 187 -21.55 -14.60 -18.80
N PRO A 188 -21.51 -14.13 -20.06
CA PRO A 188 -21.58 -14.89 -21.31
C PRO A 188 -20.24 -15.47 -21.78
N PHE A 189 -20.27 -16.64 -22.42
CA PHE A 189 -19.08 -17.31 -22.97
C PHE A 189 -18.64 -16.73 -24.33
N THR A 190 -19.52 -15.98 -24.97
CA THR A 190 -19.27 -15.21 -26.20
C THR A 190 -19.87 -13.83 -26.00
N ALA A 191 -19.06 -12.79 -26.13
CA ALA A 191 -19.46 -11.40 -25.94
C ALA A 191 -18.92 -10.55 -27.08
N PRO A 192 -19.42 -9.31 -27.27
CA PRO A 192 -18.78 -8.35 -28.16
C PRO A 192 -17.32 -8.11 -27.76
N ASP A 193 -16.54 -7.62 -28.72
CA ASP A 193 -15.13 -7.28 -28.52
C ASP A 193 -14.98 -6.30 -27.35
N PHE A 194 -14.08 -6.62 -26.43
CA PHE A 194 -13.81 -5.85 -25.23
C PHE A 194 -12.45 -5.17 -25.34
N GLU A 195 -12.45 -3.85 -25.24
CA GLU A 195 -11.23 -3.06 -25.22
C GLU A 195 -10.76 -2.88 -23.78
N PHE A 196 -9.52 -3.28 -23.51
CA PHE A 196 -8.94 -3.26 -22.18
C PHE A 196 -7.64 -2.47 -22.16
N ARG A 197 -7.29 -2.00 -20.96
CA ARG A 197 -6.03 -1.35 -20.64
C ARG A 197 -5.41 -2.03 -19.42
N CYS A 198 -4.18 -2.47 -19.62
CA CYS A 198 -3.34 -3.06 -18.58
C CYS A 198 -2.39 -2.02 -17.98
N PRO A 199 -2.24 -1.99 -16.64
CA PRO A 199 -1.19 -1.21 -16.01
C PRO A 199 0.20 -1.81 -16.29
N GLY A 200 1.24 -1.03 -16.04
CA GLY A 200 2.62 -1.50 -16.08
C GLY A 200 2.96 -2.36 -14.86
N ASP A 201 4.00 -3.18 -15.02
CA ASP A 201 4.57 -4.05 -13.99
C ASP A 201 3.64 -5.18 -13.52
N CYS A 202 2.71 -5.66 -14.35
CA CYS A 202 1.83 -6.77 -13.98
C CYS A 202 2.54 -8.12 -13.73
N LEU A 203 3.80 -8.27 -14.15
CA LEU A 203 4.57 -9.50 -13.90
C LEU A 203 5.11 -9.60 -12.46
N SER A 204 5.12 -8.50 -11.71
CA SER A 204 5.49 -8.54 -10.28
C SER A 204 4.37 -9.15 -9.42
N VAL A 205 3.13 -9.17 -9.92
CA VAL A 205 1.99 -9.84 -9.28
C VAL A 205 2.03 -11.32 -9.66
N THR A 206 2.16 -12.18 -8.63
CA THR A 206 2.23 -13.63 -8.80
C THR A 206 1.24 -14.33 -7.89
N LEU A 207 0.90 -15.58 -8.22
CA LEU A 207 0.05 -16.41 -7.37
C LEU A 207 0.74 -16.70 -6.03
N ALA A 208 0.24 -16.08 -4.95
CA ALA A 208 0.71 -16.35 -3.58
C ALA A 208 0.21 -17.72 -3.08
N ASN A 209 -1.03 -18.07 -3.42
CA ASN A 209 -1.64 -19.36 -3.11
C ASN A 209 -1.58 -20.27 -4.36
N PRO A 210 -1.35 -21.59 -4.19
CA PRO A 210 -1.31 -22.50 -5.31
C PRO A 210 -2.66 -22.56 -6.04
N ARG A 211 -2.62 -22.64 -7.37
CA ARG A 211 -3.78 -22.80 -8.24
C ARG A 211 -3.59 -24.01 -9.15
N THR A 212 -4.51 -24.97 -9.07
CA THR A 212 -4.45 -26.19 -9.90
C THR A 212 -5.29 -26.05 -11.15
N VAL A 213 -4.68 -26.39 -12.29
CA VAL A 213 -5.22 -26.38 -13.65
C VAL A 213 -4.97 -27.75 -14.27
N GLY A 214 -6.03 -28.51 -14.57
CA GLY A 214 -5.88 -29.93 -14.92
C GLY A 214 -5.10 -30.70 -13.84
N VAL A 215 -3.93 -31.23 -14.20
CA VAL A 215 -3.00 -31.90 -13.26
C VAL A 215 -1.87 -31.01 -12.74
N ALA A 216 -1.66 -29.84 -13.37
CA ALA A 216 -0.56 -28.94 -13.02
C ALA A 216 -0.98 -27.98 -11.89
N GLN A 217 -0.05 -27.69 -10.99
CA GLN A 217 -0.24 -26.72 -9.91
C GLN A 217 0.70 -25.54 -10.10
N LEU A 218 0.14 -24.34 -10.20
CA LEU A 218 0.85 -23.08 -10.41
C LEU A 218 1.00 -22.35 -9.08
N VAL A 219 2.22 -21.87 -8.78
CA VAL A 219 2.53 -21.05 -7.59
C VAL A 219 3.70 -20.13 -7.93
N TYR A 220 3.73 -18.92 -7.37
CA TYR A 220 4.77 -17.90 -7.62
C TYR A 220 5.00 -17.55 -9.09
N THR A 221 3.98 -17.75 -9.93
CA THR A 221 3.97 -17.38 -11.35
C THR A 221 2.64 -16.71 -11.71
N SER A 222 2.58 -16.03 -12.84
CA SER A 222 1.34 -15.49 -13.41
C SER A 222 0.46 -16.62 -13.96
N LEU A 223 -0.85 -16.57 -13.71
CA LEU A 223 -1.80 -17.56 -14.22
C LEU A 223 -2.03 -17.35 -15.72
N VAL A 224 -1.39 -18.16 -16.56
CA VAL A 224 -1.59 -18.14 -18.02
C VAL A 224 -1.66 -19.57 -18.55
N VAL A 225 -2.69 -19.86 -19.33
CA VAL A 225 -2.98 -21.18 -19.90
C VAL A 225 -3.27 -21.02 -21.40
N GLY A 226 -2.48 -21.71 -22.24
CA GLY A 226 -2.58 -21.63 -23.70
C GLY A 226 -1.68 -20.59 -24.36
N GLY A 227 -2.07 -20.12 -25.54
CA GLY A 227 -1.33 -19.13 -26.34
C GLY A 227 -0.29 -19.71 -27.31
N GLY A 228 -0.06 -21.03 -27.30
CA GLY A 228 0.90 -21.69 -28.19
C GLY A 228 0.36 -22.12 -29.56
N ASP A 229 -0.94 -21.97 -29.81
CA ASP A 229 -1.56 -22.23 -31.11
C ASP A 229 -1.34 -21.07 -32.09
N SER A 230 -1.60 -21.30 -33.39
CA SER A 230 -1.40 -20.29 -34.44
C SER A 230 -2.20 -19.00 -34.24
N ASN A 231 -3.33 -19.09 -33.52
CA ASN A 231 -4.23 -17.97 -33.26
C ASN A 231 -4.08 -17.41 -31.83
N GLN A 232 -3.09 -17.87 -31.06
CA GLN A 232 -2.81 -17.44 -29.69
C GLN A 232 -4.08 -17.42 -28.79
N THR A 233 -4.73 -18.58 -28.70
CA THR A 233 -5.95 -18.79 -27.92
C THR A 233 -5.60 -19.06 -26.45
N TYR A 234 -6.14 -18.22 -25.58
CA TYR A 234 -5.97 -18.31 -24.13
C TYR A 234 -7.23 -18.85 -23.47
N ARG A 235 -7.05 -19.62 -22.39
CA ARG A 235 -8.16 -20.11 -21.57
C ARG A 235 -8.71 -18.99 -20.69
N GLY A 236 -10.02 -18.98 -20.45
CA GLY A 236 -10.73 -17.91 -19.76
C GLY A 236 -10.29 -17.61 -18.32
N ASP A 237 -9.61 -18.54 -17.66
CA ASP A 237 -9.04 -18.37 -16.31
C ASP A 237 -7.66 -17.69 -16.32
N SER A 238 -7.04 -17.52 -17.49
CA SER A 238 -5.79 -16.79 -17.62
C SER A 238 -5.98 -15.33 -17.23
N TRP A 239 -4.99 -14.76 -16.55
CA TRP A 239 -4.94 -13.33 -16.29
C TRP A 239 -4.71 -12.59 -17.60
N ILE A 240 -5.60 -11.63 -17.90
CA ILE A 240 -5.65 -10.96 -19.20
C ILE A 240 -4.35 -10.19 -19.49
N CYS A 241 -3.80 -9.48 -18.49
CA CYS A 241 -2.60 -8.66 -18.69
C CYS A 241 -1.32 -9.47 -18.91
N PRO A 242 -0.98 -10.49 -18.10
CA PRO A 242 0.13 -11.39 -18.40
C PRO A 242 -0.03 -12.12 -19.75
N ALA A 243 -1.24 -12.55 -20.11
CA ALA A 243 -1.52 -13.14 -21.42
C ALA A 243 -1.27 -12.13 -22.56
N ALA A 244 -1.69 -10.88 -22.41
CA ALA A 244 -1.45 -9.80 -23.38
C ALA A 244 0.05 -9.47 -23.52
N ILE A 245 0.82 -9.55 -22.42
CA ILE A 245 2.28 -9.40 -22.46
C ILE A 245 2.91 -10.55 -23.23
N GLN A 246 2.49 -11.79 -22.96
CA GLN A 246 2.99 -12.97 -23.67
C GLN A 246 2.73 -12.88 -25.18
N ALA A 247 1.51 -12.47 -25.57
CA ALA A 247 1.10 -12.26 -26.96
C ALA A 247 1.80 -11.05 -27.63
N GLY A 248 2.47 -10.18 -26.88
CA GLY A 248 3.14 -8.99 -27.39
C GLY A 248 2.23 -7.78 -27.61
N VAL A 249 0.99 -7.83 -27.11
CA VAL A 249 0.00 -6.74 -27.18
C VAL A 249 0.30 -5.65 -26.15
N ALA A 250 0.83 -6.03 -24.98
CA ALA A 250 1.18 -5.11 -23.91
C ALA A 250 2.65 -5.26 -23.50
N SER A 251 3.25 -4.17 -22.99
CA SER A 251 4.61 -4.20 -22.45
C SER A 251 4.61 -4.54 -20.97
N ALA A 252 5.54 -5.38 -20.51
CA ALA A 252 5.70 -5.70 -19.10
C ALA A 252 5.95 -4.45 -18.22
N SER A 253 6.70 -3.46 -18.70
CA SER A 253 7.07 -2.28 -17.91
C SER A 253 6.13 -1.08 -18.11
N LYS A 254 5.61 -0.89 -19.33
CA LYS A 254 4.78 0.27 -19.69
C LYS A 254 3.28 -0.04 -19.77
N GLY A 255 2.88 -1.29 -19.58
CA GLY A 255 1.50 -1.71 -19.82
C GLY A 255 1.13 -1.61 -21.29
N GLY A 256 -0.16 -1.49 -21.58
CA GLY A 256 -0.68 -1.36 -22.94
C GLY A 256 -2.20 -1.45 -22.99
N CYS A 257 -2.76 -1.26 -24.17
CA CYS A 257 -4.16 -1.56 -24.42
C CYS A 257 -4.28 -2.48 -25.63
N GLY A 258 -5.33 -3.27 -25.60
CA GLY A 258 -5.64 -4.22 -26.65
C GLY A 258 -7.13 -4.44 -26.74
N THR A 259 -7.53 -5.13 -27.78
CA THR A 259 -8.90 -5.60 -27.95
C THR A 259 -8.91 -7.10 -27.82
N LEU A 260 -9.82 -7.61 -27.00
CA LEU A 260 -9.99 -9.02 -26.70
C LEU A 260 -11.35 -9.48 -27.25
N ARG A 261 -11.35 -10.66 -27.88
CA ARG A 261 -12.55 -11.34 -28.36
C ARG A 261 -12.73 -12.68 -27.65
N LEU A 262 -13.92 -12.92 -27.12
CA LEU A 262 -14.31 -14.22 -26.60
C LEU A 262 -14.68 -15.16 -27.75
N VAL A 263 -14.02 -16.32 -27.81
CA VAL A 263 -14.21 -17.34 -28.84
C VAL A 263 -15.16 -18.45 -28.36
N GLY A 264 -15.40 -18.54 -27.05
CA GLY A 264 -16.25 -19.57 -26.45
C GLY A 264 -15.49 -20.88 -26.25
N ASN A 265 -16.15 -22.00 -26.56
CA ASN A 265 -15.60 -23.33 -26.32
C ASN A 265 -14.35 -23.58 -27.19
N TYR A 266 -13.25 -23.99 -26.54
CA TYR A 266 -12.01 -24.37 -27.22
C TYR A 266 -11.40 -25.60 -26.55
N THR A 267 -10.68 -26.38 -27.36
CA THR A 267 -10.07 -27.65 -26.96
C THR A 267 -8.57 -27.61 -27.20
N ASP A 268 -7.80 -28.21 -26.30
CA ASP A 268 -6.35 -28.39 -26.42
C ASP A 268 -5.56 -27.07 -26.46
N PHE A 269 -5.34 -26.49 -25.29
CA PHE A 269 -4.53 -25.30 -25.12
C PHE A 269 -3.05 -25.67 -25.08
N LEU A 270 -2.28 -25.20 -26.06
CA LEU A 270 -0.84 -25.48 -26.15
C LEU A 270 -0.02 -24.50 -25.31
N PRO A 271 0.99 -24.98 -24.54
CA PRO A 271 1.88 -24.12 -23.79
C PRO A 271 2.86 -23.38 -24.72
N THR A 272 3.22 -22.16 -24.33
CA THR A 272 4.27 -21.37 -24.96
C THR A 272 5.03 -20.51 -23.94
N VAL A 273 6.19 -20.01 -24.36
CA VAL A 273 6.99 -19.05 -23.59
C VAL A 273 7.35 -17.89 -24.52
N ALA A 274 6.87 -16.70 -24.20
CA ALA A 274 7.16 -15.49 -24.96
C ALA A 274 7.19 -14.27 -24.04
N HIS A 275 7.99 -13.26 -24.39
CA HIS A 275 8.10 -11.99 -23.66
C HIS A 275 8.31 -12.11 -22.13
N GLY A 276 8.98 -13.17 -21.69
CA GLY A 276 9.26 -13.43 -20.27
C GLY A 276 8.11 -14.08 -19.49
N VAL A 277 7.03 -14.50 -20.17
CA VAL A 277 5.87 -15.17 -19.56
C VAL A 277 5.78 -16.61 -20.06
N SER A 278 5.79 -17.57 -19.14
CA SER A 278 5.51 -18.97 -19.43
C SER A 278 4.04 -19.29 -19.20
N SER A 279 3.46 -20.08 -20.10
CA SER A 279 2.10 -20.58 -20.01
C SER A 279 2.11 -22.11 -19.91
N ILE A 280 1.07 -22.65 -19.28
CA ILE A 280 0.85 -24.10 -19.22
C ILE A 280 -0.15 -24.55 -20.27
N GLY A 281 -0.05 -25.83 -20.64
CA GLY A 281 -1.01 -26.46 -21.54
C GLY A 281 -2.20 -27.03 -20.79
N PHE A 282 -3.32 -27.18 -21.48
CA PHE A 282 -4.51 -27.84 -20.97
C PHE A 282 -5.12 -28.73 -22.07
N PRO A 283 -4.87 -30.05 -22.05
CA PRO A 283 -5.25 -30.98 -23.11
C PRO A 283 -6.71 -31.45 -22.98
N SER A 284 -7.62 -30.53 -22.68
CA SER A 284 -9.05 -30.77 -22.50
C SER A 284 -9.87 -29.60 -23.05
N VAL A 285 -11.19 -29.70 -22.90
CA VAL A 285 -12.20 -28.73 -23.35
C VAL A 285 -12.43 -27.69 -22.26
N PHE A 286 -12.56 -26.43 -22.64
CA PHE A 286 -12.94 -25.38 -21.72
C PHE A 286 -13.99 -24.43 -22.33
N PRO A 287 -15.05 -24.05 -21.59
CA PRO A 287 -16.20 -23.34 -22.16
C PRO A 287 -15.90 -21.90 -22.59
N VAL A 288 -14.86 -21.27 -22.03
CA VAL A 288 -14.51 -19.87 -22.30
C VAL A 288 -13.07 -19.74 -22.71
N SER A 289 -12.84 -19.22 -23.91
CA SER A 289 -11.52 -18.87 -24.41
C SER A 289 -11.53 -17.50 -25.03
N PHE A 290 -10.36 -16.87 -25.09
CA PHE A 290 -10.21 -15.54 -25.68
C PHE A 290 -8.97 -15.43 -26.55
N ARG A 291 -9.02 -14.47 -27.47
CA ARG A 291 -7.91 -14.10 -28.36
C ARG A 291 -7.76 -12.59 -28.37
N PHE A 292 -6.54 -12.14 -28.65
CA PHE A 292 -6.26 -10.73 -28.88
C PHE A 292 -6.37 -10.38 -30.35
N LEU A 293 -6.86 -9.18 -30.65
CA LEU A 293 -6.91 -8.62 -32.00
C LEU A 293 -5.76 -7.64 -32.19
N GLU A 294 -5.27 -7.52 -33.44
CA GLU A 294 -4.11 -6.67 -33.78
C GLU A 294 -4.41 -5.16 -33.71
N SER A 295 -5.69 -4.76 -33.77
CA SER A 295 -6.09 -3.35 -33.77
C SER A 295 -6.86 -2.98 -32.50
N SER A 296 -6.40 -1.94 -31.81
CA SER A 296 -7.15 -1.27 -30.73
C SER A 296 -7.47 0.17 -31.13
N SER A 297 -8.66 0.65 -30.76
CA SER A 297 -9.05 2.05 -31.01
C SER A 297 -8.56 3.00 -29.90
N LEU A 298 -8.06 2.45 -28.78
CA LEU A 298 -7.60 3.22 -27.64
C LEU A 298 -6.22 3.85 -27.89
N GLY A 299 -6.13 5.15 -27.62
CA GLY A 299 -4.87 5.89 -27.53
C GLY A 299 -4.42 6.12 -26.09
N SER A 300 -3.13 6.44 -25.91
CA SER A 300 -2.54 6.86 -24.62
C SER A 300 -2.61 5.82 -23.49
N CYS A 301 -2.32 4.56 -23.81
CA CYS A 301 -2.42 3.44 -22.88
C CYS A 301 -1.12 3.15 -22.10
N THR A 302 -0.09 3.98 -22.25
CA THR A 302 1.18 3.81 -21.54
C THR A 302 1.01 4.19 -20.07
N ASP A 303 1.47 3.31 -19.18
CA ASP A 303 1.56 3.60 -17.75
C ASP A 303 2.65 4.65 -17.50
N LEU A 304 2.24 5.78 -16.91
CA LEU A 304 3.11 6.92 -16.66
C LEU A 304 3.60 6.99 -15.20
N ARG A 305 3.39 5.95 -14.37
CA ARG A 305 3.76 5.98 -12.94
C ARG A 305 5.24 6.29 -12.71
N SER A 306 6.13 5.73 -13.53
CA SER A 306 7.57 5.94 -13.42
C SER A 306 7.97 7.36 -13.80
N TYR A 307 7.28 7.96 -14.78
CA TYR A 307 7.47 9.36 -15.16
C TYR A 307 6.95 10.30 -14.06
N ALA A 308 5.82 9.98 -13.44
CA ALA A 308 5.28 10.72 -12.30
C ALA A 308 6.23 10.66 -11.09
N LEU A 309 6.82 9.48 -10.82
CA LEU A 309 7.83 9.33 -9.76
C LEU A 309 9.08 10.17 -10.06
N ALA A 310 9.62 10.09 -11.28
CA ALA A 310 10.77 10.90 -11.68
C ALA A 310 10.48 12.40 -11.56
N TYR A 311 9.29 12.84 -12.00
CA TYR A 311 8.83 14.22 -11.85
C TYR A 311 8.79 14.66 -10.38
N ASN A 312 8.22 13.84 -9.50
CA ASN A 312 8.17 14.12 -8.06
C ASN A 312 9.56 14.16 -7.42
N VAL A 313 10.48 13.25 -7.80
CA VAL A 313 11.87 13.26 -7.31
C VAL A 313 12.59 14.54 -7.74
N ILE A 314 12.44 14.96 -9.00
CA ILE A 314 13.04 16.20 -9.51
C ILE A 314 12.48 17.41 -8.77
N CYS A 315 11.15 17.51 -8.65
CA CYS A 315 10.50 18.64 -7.99
C CYS A 315 10.84 18.72 -6.49
N THR A 316 10.82 17.60 -5.77
CA THR A 316 11.21 17.58 -4.34
C THR A 316 12.69 17.87 -4.15
N SER A 317 13.57 17.42 -5.06
CA SER A 317 14.99 17.80 -5.06
C SER A 317 15.18 19.30 -5.27
N ILE A 318 14.47 19.90 -6.24
CA ILE A 318 14.49 21.35 -6.48
C ILE A 318 14.00 22.12 -5.24
N LEU A 319 12.91 21.66 -4.62
CA LEU A 319 12.38 22.25 -3.39
C LEU A 319 13.41 22.25 -2.25
N MET A 320 14.10 21.12 -2.03
CA MET A 320 15.04 20.94 -0.93
C MET A 320 16.43 21.52 -1.19
N LEU A 321 16.92 21.51 -2.43
CA LEU A 321 18.28 21.94 -2.78
C LEU A 321 18.34 23.40 -3.23
N LEU A 322 17.32 23.89 -3.93
CA LEU A 322 17.33 25.21 -4.56
C LEU A 322 16.43 26.21 -3.83
N LEU A 323 15.13 25.91 -3.70
CA LEU A 323 14.17 26.87 -3.11
C LEU A 323 14.32 27.01 -1.60
N ARG A 324 14.64 25.90 -0.91
CA ARG A 324 14.92 25.83 0.53
C ARG A 324 13.99 26.68 1.38
N PRO A 325 12.67 26.43 1.34
CA PRO A 325 11.74 27.13 2.20
C PRO A 325 11.90 26.70 3.66
N GLU A 326 11.21 27.38 4.57
CA GLU A 326 11.18 27.01 5.99
C GLU A 326 10.80 25.52 6.16
N PRO A 327 11.36 24.81 7.16
CA PRO A 327 11.13 23.39 7.40
C PRO A 327 9.65 22.96 7.35
N ILE A 328 8.75 23.80 7.85
CA ILE A 328 7.31 23.52 7.84
C ILE A 328 6.74 23.35 6.42
N TRP A 329 7.17 24.17 5.46
CA TRP A 329 6.73 24.07 4.06
C TRP A 329 7.25 22.81 3.39
N ILE A 330 8.48 22.39 3.72
CA ILE A 330 9.08 21.16 3.19
C ILE A 330 8.27 19.95 3.68
N PHE A 331 7.96 19.90 4.98
CA PHE A 331 7.16 18.82 5.56
C PHE A 331 5.79 18.68 4.88
N TRP A 332 5.03 19.78 4.78
CA TRP A 332 3.70 19.73 4.15
C TRP A 332 3.79 19.43 2.66
N SER A 333 4.81 19.93 1.95
CA SER A 333 5.03 19.59 0.55
C SER A 333 5.29 18.10 0.38
N LEU A 334 6.18 17.50 1.17
CA LEU A 334 6.45 16.06 1.13
C LEU A 334 5.22 15.23 1.42
N LEU A 335 4.42 15.63 2.42
CA LEU A 335 3.18 14.95 2.76
C LEU A 335 2.20 15.00 1.58
N CYS A 336 1.96 16.18 1.02
CA CYS A 336 1.05 16.35 -0.11
C CYS A 336 1.53 15.60 -1.37
N VAL A 337 2.81 15.75 -1.74
CA VAL A 337 3.39 15.05 -2.90
C VAL A 337 3.30 13.54 -2.72
N GLY A 338 3.69 13.02 -1.55
CA GLY A 338 3.65 11.59 -1.27
C GLY A 338 2.24 11.02 -1.28
N PHE A 339 1.28 11.71 -0.63
CA PHE A 339 -0.12 11.29 -0.60
C PHE A 339 -0.70 11.18 -2.02
N TRP A 340 -0.65 12.28 -2.78
CA TRP A 340 -1.24 12.32 -4.13
C TRP A 340 -0.48 11.44 -5.13
N HIS A 341 0.82 11.21 -4.94
CA HIS A 341 1.56 10.27 -5.78
C HIS A 341 1.04 8.83 -5.64
N ILE A 342 0.76 8.40 -4.41
CA ILE A 342 0.23 7.06 -4.16
C ILE A 342 -1.21 6.96 -4.68
N THR A 343 -2.05 7.94 -4.35
CA THR A 343 -3.47 7.97 -4.75
C THR A 343 -3.69 8.00 -6.27
N LEU A 344 -2.80 8.64 -7.04
CA LEU A 344 -2.99 8.85 -8.48
C LEU A 344 -2.16 7.93 -9.37
N PHE A 345 -1.02 7.40 -8.90
CA PHE A 345 -0.05 6.73 -9.76
C PHE A 345 0.50 5.42 -9.21
N SER A 346 1.10 5.45 -8.01
CA SER A 346 1.91 4.32 -7.53
C SER A 346 1.04 3.10 -7.24
N ASP A 347 0.02 3.29 -6.41
CA ASP A 347 -0.82 2.19 -5.95
C ASP A 347 -2.21 2.71 -5.57
N PRO A 348 -3.01 3.14 -6.57
CA PRO A 348 -4.33 3.72 -6.34
C PRO A 348 -5.29 2.65 -5.77
N ARG A 349 -6.36 3.10 -5.10
CA ARG A 349 -7.38 2.18 -4.55
C ARG A 349 -8.15 1.43 -5.65
N SER A 350 -8.25 2.06 -6.80
CA SER A 350 -8.95 1.56 -7.97
C SER A 350 -8.27 2.08 -9.24
N ALA A 351 -8.42 1.35 -10.34
CA ALA A 351 -8.00 1.78 -11.66
C ALA A 351 -9.25 1.99 -12.53
N PRO A 352 -9.57 3.21 -12.98
CA PRO A 352 -8.90 4.48 -12.69
C PRO A 352 -9.13 4.97 -11.25
N PRO A 353 -8.25 5.83 -10.71
CA PRO A 353 -8.35 6.34 -9.35
C PRO A 353 -9.61 7.20 -9.15
N ILE A 354 -10.39 6.85 -8.13
CA ILE A 354 -11.57 7.61 -7.72
C ILE A 354 -11.14 8.81 -6.86
N LEU A 355 -11.33 10.02 -7.38
CA LEU A 355 -10.88 11.25 -6.72
C LEU A 355 -11.63 11.52 -5.40
N SER A 356 -12.90 11.14 -5.29
CA SER A 356 -13.69 11.36 -4.06
C SER A 356 -13.06 10.68 -2.85
N ASP A 357 -12.54 9.47 -3.03
CA ASP A 357 -11.92 8.68 -1.96
C ASP A 357 -10.59 9.28 -1.52
N GLY A 358 -9.83 9.80 -2.49
CA GLY A 358 -8.62 10.57 -2.25
C GLY A 358 -8.91 11.81 -1.40
N PHE A 359 -9.86 12.65 -1.83
CA PHE A 359 -10.24 13.86 -1.09
C PHE A 359 -10.86 13.55 0.28
N GLY A 360 -11.67 12.50 0.40
CA GLY A 360 -12.29 12.09 1.67
C GLY A 360 -11.26 11.66 2.72
N THR A 361 -10.15 11.05 2.30
CA THR A 361 -9.09 10.59 3.22
C THR A 361 -7.93 11.57 3.37
N PHE A 362 -7.82 12.57 2.50
CA PHE A 362 -6.76 13.57 2.54
C PHE A 362 -6.83 14.45 3.80
N LEU A 363 -8.01 14.95 4.17
CA LEU A 363 -8.15 15.82 5.35
C LEU A 363 -7.77 15.10 6.66
N PRO A 364 -8.26 13.88 6.93
CA PRO A 364 -7.76 13.10 8.08
C PRO A 364 -6.25 12.82 8.00
N ALA A 365 -5.69 12.57 6.81
CA ALA A 365 -4.25 12.39 6.65
C ALA A 365 -3.47 13.67 7.01
N LEU A 366 -3.97 14.86 6.65
CA LEU A 366 -3.40 16.14 7.08
C LEU A 366 -3.46 16.32 8.60
N PHE A 367 -4.55 15.90 9.25
CA PHE A 367 -4.67 15.96 10.71
C PHE A 367 -3.60 15.09 11.41
N VAL A 368 -3.39 13.87 10.93
CA VAL A 368 -2.32 13.00 11.45
C VAL A 368 -0.94 13.59 11.10
N GLY A 369 -0.79 14.17 9.91
CA GLY A 369 0.41 14.92 9.52
C GLY A 369 0.73 16.07 10.49
N TYR A 370 -0.28 16.82 10.94
CA TYR A 370 -0.10 17.84 11.97
C TYR A 370 0.38 17.22 13.29
N ALA A 371 -0.14 16.06 13.69
CA ALA A 371 0.36 15.34 14.87
C ALA A 371 1.83 14.92 14.70
N PHE A 372 2.24 14.46 13.51
CA PHE A 372 3.64 14.13 13.21
C PHE A 372 4.56 15.36 13.28
N TRP A 373 4.09 16.50 12.76
CA TRP A 373 4.79 17.77 12.89
C TRP A 373 5.03 18.14 14.36
N ARG A 374 3.96 18.12 15.17
CA ARG A 374 4.01 18.52 16.58
C ARG A 374 4.83 17.57 17.46
N SER A 375 4.81 16.28 17.16
CA SER A 375 5.44 15.25 17.97
C SER A 375 6.90 15.00 17.62
N ALA A 376 7.29 15.07 16.33
CA ALA A 376 8.60 14.61 15.89
C ALA A 376 9.30 15.60 14.94
N TRP A 377 8.68 15.94 13.81
CA TRP A 377 9.35 16.66 12.72
C TRP A 377 9.80 18.09 13.07
N ARG A 378 9.06 18.79 13.96
CA ARG A 378 9.46 20.14 14.39
C ARG A 378 10.79 20.19 15.14
N PHE A 379 11.22 19.07 15.72
CA PHE A 379 12.46 18.99 16.50
C PHE A 379 13.67 18.61 15.64
N THR A 380 13.43 17.94 14.51
CA THR A 380 14.47 17.36 13.66
C THR A 380 14.73 18.21 12.43
N LEU A 381 13.72 18.48 11.61
CA LEU A 381 13.87 19.08 10.28
C LEU A 381 14.54 20.47 10.28
N PRO A 382 14.25 21.38 11.23
CA PRO A 382 14.95 22.67 11.31
C PRO A 382 16.45 22.56 11.58
N LYS A 383 16.91 21.47 12.22
CA LYS A 383 18.34 21.28 12.52
C LYS A 383 19.19 20.98 11.28
N PHE A 384 18.55 20.63 10.16
CA PHE A 384 19.20 20.36 8.88
C PHE A 384 19.10 21.53 7.88
N GLU A 385 18.63 22.71 8.30
CA GLU A 385 18.45 23.85 7.39
C GLU A 385 19.77 24.38 6.81
N GLY A 386 20.86 24.30 7.58
CA GLY A 386 22.20 24.72 7.14
C GLY A 386 22.94 23.71 6.26
N MET A 387 22.34 22.55 5.95
CA MET A 387 23.02 21.44 5.25
C MET A 387 22.13 20.87 4.14
N PRO A 388 21.99 21.58 3.00
CA PRO A 388 21.09 21.18 1.93
C PRO A 388 21.47 19.87 1.25
N LEU A 389 22.75 19.58 1.03
CA LEU A 389 23.17 18.33 0.37
C LEU A 389 22.97 17.13 1.29
N GLU A 390 23.33 17.28 2.57
CA GLU A 390 23.13 16.22 3.56
C GLU A 390 21.66 16.00 3.91
N ARG A 391 20.78 17.01 3.78
CA ARG A 391 19.34 16.81 3.89
C ARG A 391 18.80 15.84 2.84
N VAL A 392 19.47 15.69 1.70
CA VAL A 392 19.13 14.73 0.62
C VAL A 392 19.85 13.39 0.80
N VAL A 393 21.07 13.40 1.34
CA VAL A 393 21.91 12.21 1.53
C VAL A 393 22.27 12.06 3.01
N CYS A 394 21.59 11.19 3.75
CA CYS A 394 21.91 10.97 5.17
C CYS A 394 22.09 9.49 5.53
N LEU A 395 23.35 9.07 5.64
CA LEU A 395 23.79 7.93 6.44
C LEU A 395 24.90 8.43 7.39
N ASP A 396 24.58 8.63 8.67
CA ASP A 396 25.54 8.43 9.75
C ASP A 396 24.82 8.19 11.10
N ASN A 397 25.41 7.36 11.95
CA ASN A 397 24.86 6.84 13.19
C ASN A 397 25.39 7.61 14.41
N THR A 398 24.59 8.54 14.94
CA THR A 398 24.79 9.05 16.30
C THR A 398 23.56 8.77 17.15
N ALA A 399 23.72 7.80 18.05
CA ALA A 399 22.73 7.43 19.05
C ALA A 399 22.74 8.47 20.19
N ALA A 400 21.62 9.15 20.41
CA ALA A 400 21.41 9.97 21.61
C ALA A 400 20.18 9.45 22.36
N GLY A 401 20.39 9.08 23.63
CA GLY A 401 19.39 8.50 24.52
C GLY A 401 18.35 9.51 24.99
N MET A 402 17.08 9.22 24.69
CA MET A 402 15.88 9.86 25.26
C MET A 402 14.81 8.79 25.63
N PHE A 403 15.23 7.53 25.78
CA PHE A 403 14.37 6.34 25.81
C PHE A 403 13.25 6.40 26.87
N PHE A 404 13.55 6.83 28.11
CA PHE A 404 12.57 6.84 29.19
C PHE A 404 11.53 7.97 29.13
N TYR A 405 11.89 9.13 28.53
CA TYR A 405 10.94 10.23 28.35
C TYR A 405 9.79 9.81 27.44
N TYR A 406 10.11 9.07 26.38
CA TYR A 406 9.11 8.57 25.45
C TYR A 406 8.41 7.30 25.97
N LEU A 407 9.13 6.33 26.57
CA LEU A 407 8.54 5.08 27.10
C LEU A 407 7.36 5.33 28.06
N SER A 408 7.43 6.37 28.88
CA SER A 408 6.35 6.76 29.81
C SER A 408 5.02 7.13 29.13
N ARG A 409 5.04 7.53 27.85
CA ARG A 409 3.84 7.83 27.06
C ARG A 409 3.29 6.63 26.28
N TYR A 410 4.08 5.57 26.13
CA TYR A 410 3.65 4.32 25.47
C TYR A 410 2.94 3.35 26.43
N THR A 411 3.02 3.57 27.74
CA THR A 411 2.28 2.75 28.72
C THR A 411 0.77 2.87 28.51
N LEU A 412 0.25 4.08 28.26
CA LEU A 412 -1.16 4.31 27.96
C LEU A 412 -1.57 3.70 26.60
N ALA A 413 -0.73 3.82 25.58
CA ALA A 413 -0.97 3.21 24.28
C ALA A 413 -0.95 1.67 24.36
N GLY A 414 -0.03 1.10 25.16
CA GLY A 414 0.05 -0.34 25.42
C GLY A 414 -1.17 -0.86 26.17
N ILE A 415 -1.68 -0.10 27.17
CA ILE A 415 -2.94 -0.43 27.86
C ILE A 415 -4.11 -0.41 26.87
N ALA A 416 -4.21 0.62 26.02
CA ALA A 416 -5.26 0.69 25.02
C ALA A 416 -5.22 -0.49 24.04
N ILE A 417 -4.04 -0.88 23.54
CA ILE A 417 -3.87 -2.06 22.67
C ILE A 417 -4.26 -3.34 23.43
N ALA A 418 -3.85 -3.52 24.67
CA ALA A 418 -4.19 -4.68 25.47
C ALA A 418 -5.71 -4.83 25.67
N VAL A 419 -6.42 -3.70 25.88
CA VAL A 419 -7.89 -3.68 25.93
C VAL A 419 -8.49 -4.10 24.60
N LEU A 420 -8.01 -3.56 23.47
CA LEU A 420 -8.52 -3.90 22.14
C LEU A 420 -8.30 -5.37 21.77
N VAL A 421 -7.15 -5.94 22.14
CA VAL A 421 -6.83 -7.37 21.93
C VAL A 421 -7.69 -8.29 22.80
N SER A 422 -8.19 -7.80 23.94
CA SER A 422 -9.02 -8.57 24.86
C SER A 422 -10.50 -8.66 24.43
N LEU A 423 -10.89 -8.04 23.31
CA LEU A 423 -12.26 -8.07 22.81
C LEU A 423 -12.58 -9.41 22.13
N PRO A 424 -13.60 -10.16 22.59
CA PRO A 424 -13.95 -11.45 21.99
C PRO A 424 -14.53 -11.28 20.58
N GLY A 425 -14.19 -12.18 19.67
CA GLY A 425 -14.71 -12.21 18.29
C GLY A 425 -14.01 -11.29 17.29
N LEU A 426 -12.99 -10.53 17.72
CA LEU A 426 -12.18 -9.65 16.88
C LEU A 426 -10.73 -10.13 16.83
N THR A 427 -10.14 -10.15 15.65
CA THR A 427 -8.71 -10.42 15.45
C THR A 427 -7.94 -9.12 15.28
N PHE A 428 -6.82 -9.01 15.99
CA PHE A 428 -5.94 -7.85 15.88
C PHE A 428 -5.09 -7.93 14.61
N ARG A 429 -5.25 -6.97 13.70
CA ARG A 429 -4.41 -6.83 12.50
C ARG A 429 -3.72 -5.48 12.53
N LEU A 430 -2.42 -5.49 12.82
CA LEU A 430 -1.63 -4.27 12.84
C LEU A 430 -1.28 -3.83 11.42
N HIS A 431 -2.07 -2.91 10.87
CA HIS A 431 -1.71 -2.24 9.63
C HIS A 431 -0.45 -1.38 9.82
N HIS A 432 0.44 -1.36 8.83
CA HIS A 432 1.72 -0.64 8.90
C HIS A 432 1.57 0.87 9.12
N TYR A 433 0.47 1.49 8.66
CA TYR A 433 0.23 2.91 8.93
C TYR A 433 -0.04 3.20 10.43
N PHE A 434 -0.67 2.27 11.16
CA PHE A 434 -0.84 2.39 12.61
C PHE A 434 0.51 2.28 13.32
N ALA A 435 1.37 1.35 12.88
CA ALA A 435 2.73 1.24 13.38
C ALA A 435 3.50 2.56 13.15
N ALA A 436 3.31 3.22 12.00
CA ALA A 436 3.90 4.52 11.74
C ALA A 436 3.43 5.62 12.72
N ILE A 437 2.13 5.68 13.01
CA ILE A 437 1.57 6.63 13.98
C ILE A 437 2.17 6.41 15.37
N LEU A 438 2.25 5.14 15.77
CA LEU A 438 2.76 4.76 17.08
C LEU A 438 4.26 5.04 17.18
N LEU A 439 5.07 4.74 16.17
CA LEU A 439 6.53 4.88 16.25
C LEU A 439 7.03 6.32 16.01
N MET A 440 6.27 7.18 15.34
CA MET A 440 6.71 8.54 14.97
C MET A 440 7.24 9.37 16.16
N PRO A 441 6.56 9.45 17.32
CA PRO A 441 7.06 10.24 18.46
C PRO A 441 8.41 9.76 19.02
N LEU A 442 8.77 8.47 18.87
CA LEU A 442 10.08 7.93 19.30
C LEU A 442 11.24 8.55 18.54
N THR A 443 10.97 9.05 17.34
CA THR A 443 11.97 9.61 16.43
C THR A 443 12.09 11.14 16.58
N ALA A 444 11.63 11.74 17.67
CA ALA A 444 11.71 13.19 17.89
C ALA A 444 13.12 13.71 18.27
N ILE A 445 14.15 12.87 18.13
CA ILE A 445 15.54 13.20 18.47
C ILE A 445 16.20 13.87 17.25
N PRO A 446 16.92 15.01 17.40
CA PRO A 446 17.59 15.69 16.29
C PRO A 446 18.85 14.94 15.82
N SER A 447 18.68 13.74 15.30
CA SER A 447 19.73 12.92 14.70
C SER A 447 19.36 12.53 13.26
N ARG A 448 20.39 12.19 12.46
CA ARG A 448 20.22 11.75 11.06
C ARG A 448 19.40 10.47 10.96
N VAL A 449 19.68 9.51 11.84
CA VAL A 449 18.92 8.25 11.97
C VAL A 449 17.45 8.55 12.21
N SER A 450 17.16 9.48 13.12
CA SER A 450 15.79 9.90 13.39
C SER A 450 15.10 10.49 12.17
N ALA A 451 15.80 11.32 11.39
CA ALA A 451 15.25 11.90 10.16
C ALA A 451 14.94 10.82 9.10
N VAL A 452 15.81 9.82 8.94
CA VAL A 452 15.57 8.68 8.04
C VAL A 452 14.38 7.85 8.53
N CYS A 453 14.33 7.53 9.82
CA CYS A 453 13.19 6.83 10.40
C CYS A 453 11.89 7.64 10.22
N GLN A 454 11.90 8.95 10.46
CA GLN A 454 10.73 9.81 10.23
C GLN A 454 10.27 9.79 8.78
N ALA A 455 11.19 9.85 7.80
CA ALA A 455 10.86 9.78 6.38
C ALA A 455 10.25 8.42 6.02
N PHE A 456 10.84 7.31 6.51
CA PHE A 456 10.31 5.97 6.32
C PHE A 456 8.92 5.79 6.94
N LEU A 457 8.73 6.24 8.20
CA LEU A 457 7.44 6.17 8.89
C LEU A 457 6.39 7.04 8.19
N LEU A 458 6.75 8.22 7.70
CA LEU A 458 5.85 9.05 6.89
C LEU A 458 5.45 8.30 5.60
N GLY A 459 6.40 7.67 4.91
CA GLY A 459 6.14 6.85 3.74
C GLY A 459 5.18 5.69 4.03
N MET A 460 5.43 4.90 5.08
CA MET A 460 4.54 3.80 5.48
C MET A 460 3.13 4.31 5.82
N PHE A 461 3.03 5.42 6.55
CA PHE A 461 1.75 6.05 6.87
C PHE A 461 0.99 6.43 5.60
N LEU A 462 1.65 7.16 4.70
CA LEU A 462 1.04 7.61 3.45
C LEU A 462 0.63 6.45 2.55
N GLN A 463 1.48 5.43 2.41
CA GLN A 463 1.16 4.23 1.62
C GLN A 463 -0.08 3.51 2.17
N GLY A 464 -0.12 3.28 3.49
CA GLY A 464 -1.24 2.58 4.09
C GLY A 464 -2.55 3.36 3.98
N VAL A 465 -2.55 4.65 4.32
CA VAL A 465 -3.77 5.48 4.26
C VAL A 465 -4.21 5.76 2.82
N ALA A 466 -3.29 6.05 1.91
CA ALA A 466 -3.66 6.36 0.53
C ALA A 466 -4.25 5.13 -0.18
N LYS A 467 -3.67 3.93 0.00
CA LYS A 467 -4.17 2.69 -0.63
C LYS A 467 -5.36 2.06 0.11
N PHE A 468 -5.26 1.86 1.41
CA PHE A 468 -6.27 1.09 2.16
C PHE A 468 -7.26 1.99 2.91
N GLY A 469 -7.03 3.30 2.97
CA GLY A 469 -7.81 4.19 3.83
C GLY A 469 -7.45 4.03 5.30
N PHE A 470 -8.32 4.51 6.18
CA PHE A 470 -8.19 4.33 7.62
C PHE A 470 -8.91 3.05 8.05
N ASP A 471 -8.40 1.90 7.57
CA ASP A 471 -9.01 0.60 7.86
C ASP A 471 -8.91 0.23 9.35
N SER A 472 -9.86 -0.54 9.84
CA SER A 472 -9.95 -0.89 11.26
C SER A 472 -8.73 -1.70 11.73
N ILE A 473 -8.29 -1.49 12.97
CA ILE A 473 -7.28 -2.33 13.63
C ILE A 473 -7.85 -3.68 14.11
N LEU A 474 -9.19 -3.78 14.17
CA LEU A 474 -9.94 -4.96 14.57
C LEU A 474 -10.74 -5.46 13.36
N GLN A 475 -10.54 -6.72 12.98
CA GLN A 475 -11.30 -7.41 11.93
C GLN A 475 -12.09 -8.58 12.54
N THR A 476 -13.18 -8.99 11.90
CA THR A 476 -13.96 -10.13 12.39
C THR A 476 -13.30 -11.44 11.98
N ALA A 477 -13.35 -12.45 12.86
CA ALA A 477 -12.75 -13.75 12.58
C ALA A 477 -13.30 -14.42 11.30
N ALA A 478 -14.53 -14.09 10.87
CA ALA A 478 -15.16 -14.62 9.67
C ALA A 478 -14.43 -14.24 8.36
N GLU A 479 -13.82 -13.05 8.30
CA GLU A 479 -13.04 -12.58 7.12
C GLU A 479 -11.64 -13.22 7.04
N VAL A 480 -11.11 -13.69 8.17
CA VAL A 480 -9.77 -14.31 8.29
C VAL A 480 -9.84 -15.84 8.20
N TYR A 481 -10.96 -16.45 8.62
CA TYR A 481 -11.13 -17.91 8.65
C TYR A 481 -11.49 -18.55 7.30
N GLU A 482 -11.99 -17.78 6.33
CA GLU A 482 -12.25 -18.29 4.96
C GLU A 482 -10.96 -18.82 4.28
N GLU A 483 -9.78 -18.34 4.70
CA GLU A 483 -8.52 -18.65 4.02
C GLU A 483 -7.65 -19.72 4.70
N MET A 484 -7.83 -20.01 6.00
CA MET A 484 -6.81 -20.77 6.75
C MET A 484 -7.15 -22.22 7.13
N HIS A 485 -8.41 -22.67 7.17
CA HIS A 485 -8.73 -24.06 7.53
C HIS A 485 -9.98 -24.61 6.82
N ARG A 486 -9.83 -25.04 5.55
CA ARG A 486 -10.68 -26.05 4.89
C ARG A 486 -10.06 -27.47 4.97
N LEU A 487 -9.15 -27.65 5.92
CA LEU A 487 -8.38 -28.87 6.20
C LEU A 487 -9.26 -29.98 6.81
N GLY A 488 -10.22 -30.48 6.03
CA GLY A 488 -10.65 -31.86 6.17
C GLY A 488 -9.53 -32.76 5.65
N ARG A 489 -9.22 -33.87 6.33
CA ARG A 489 -8.41 -34.95 5.75
C ARG A 489 -9.13 -35.48 4.51
N LEU A 490 -8.85 -34.91 3.35
CA LEU A 490 -9.42 -35.36 2.08
C LEU A 490 -8.75 -36.66 1.65
N SER A 491 -9.40 -37.78 1.99
CA SER A 491 -9.16 -39.08 1.38
C SER A 491 -10.40 -39.51 0.60
N LEU A 492 -10.83 -38.68 -0.35
CA LEU A 492 -11.87 -39.08 -1.31
C LEU A 492 -11.21 -39.94 -2.38
N ARG A 493 -11.70 -41.19 -2.51
CA ARG A 493 -11.30 -42.12 -3.56
C ARG A 493 -12.49 -42.39 -4.46
N PHE A 494 -12.27 -42.28 -5.77
CA PHE A 494 -13.23 -42.74 -6.77
C PHE A 494 -13.21 -44.28 -6.80
N THR A 495 -14.38 -44.91 -6.79
CA THR A 495 -14.51 -46.36 -6.56
C THR A 495 -14.43 -47.21 -7.84
N ASN A 496 -14.42 -46.59 -9.02
CA ASN A 496 -14.39 -47.29 -10.32
C ASN A 496 -13.04 -47.14 -11.05
N SER A 497 -11.93 -47.15 -10.32
CA SER A 497 -10.61 -46.82 -10.86
C SER A 497 -9.88 -47.93 -11.60
N SER A 498 -10.48 -49.13 -11.67
CA SER A 498 -9.85 -50.33 -12.23
C SER A 498 -10.45 -50.82 -13.55
N THR A 499 -11.51 -50.17 -14.08
CA THR A 499 -12.12 -50.56 -15.36
C THR A 499 -11.77 -49.56 -16.47
N VAL A 500 -11.35 -50.07 -17.63
CA VAL A 500 -11.17 -49.25 -18.83
C VAL A 500 -12.56 -48.81 -19.31
N VAL A 501 -12.80 -47.50 -19.36
CA VAL A 501 -14.07 -46.94 -19.83
C VAL A 501 -14.13 -47.07 -21.35
N SER A 502 -14.88 -48.05 -21.85
CA SER A 502 -14.99 -48.34 -23.29
C SER A 502 -16.04 -47.49 -24.02
N SER A 503 -16.99 -46.90 -23.30
CA SER A 503 -18.02 -45.99 -23.84
C SER A 503 -18.52 -45.01 -22.79
N PHE A 504 -18.70 -43.74 -23.16
CA PHE A 504 -19.23 -42.70 -22.27
C PHE A 504 -20.74 -42.80 -22.05
N ALA A 505 -21.49 -43.40 -22.97
CA ALA A 505 -22.96 -43.38 -22.93
C ALA A 505 -23.57 -44.12 -21.72
N ASN A 506 -22.88 -45.15 -21.22
CA ASN A 506 -23.36 -46.02 -20.14
C ASN A 506 -22.40 -46.09 -18.94
N SER A 507 -21.44 -45.17 -18.85
CA SER A 507 -20.43 -45.17 -17.81
C SER A 507 -20.66 -44.03 -16.83
N SER A 508 -20.52 -44.34 -15.54
CA SER A 508 -20.59 -43.36 -14.46
C SER A 508 -19.41 -43.52 -13.52
N ILE A 509 -18.95 -42.40 -12.99
CA ILE A 509 -18.03 -42.38 -11.85
C ILE A 509 -18.85 -42.28 -10.56
N SER A 510 -18.36 -42.90 -9.50
CA SER A 510 -18.96 -42.85 -8.17
C SER A 510 -17.89 -42.71 -7.09
N TRP A 511 -18.33 -42.22 -5.93
CA TRP A 511 -17.49 -42.03 -4.75
C TRP A 511 -18.24 -42.46 -3.49
N ASN A 512 -17.50 -42.62 -2.40
CA ASN A 512 -18.05 -43.06 -1.12
C ASN A 512 -18.91 -41.97 -0.48
N ALA A 513 -19.94 -42.39 0.25
CA ALA A 513 -20.76 -41.49 1.06
C ALA A 513 -19.92 -40.85 2.19
N ILE A 514 -20.37 -39.67 2.65
CA ILE A 514 -19.79 -38.97 3.79
C ILE A 514 -19.95 -39.84 5.05
N SER A 515 -18.88 -40.07 5.80
CA SER A 515 -18.97 -40.84 7.04
C SER A 515 -19.77 -40.07 8.11
N SER A 516 -20.41 -40.79 9.03
CA SER A 516 -21.16 -40.19 10.13
C SER A 516 -20.31 -39.29 11.03
N GLU A 517 -19.00 -39.56 11.11
CA GLU A 517 -18.03 -38.72 11.82
C GLU A 517 -17.87 -37.35 11.15
N LEU A 518 -17.63 -37.32 9.84
CA LEU A 518 -17.45 -36.09 9.05
C LEU A 518 -18.74 -35.25 8.98
N SER A 519 -19.90 -35.91 8.88
CA SER A 519 -21.19 -35.22 8.89
C SER A 519 -21.53 -34.62 10.27
N GLY A 520 -21.21 -35.33 11.36
CA GLY A 520 -21.52 -34.89 12.72
C GLY A 520 -20.53 -33.86 13.31
N SER A 521 -19.22 -34.02 13.07
CA SER A 521 -18.19 -33.16 13.68
C SER A 521 -17.82 -31.93 12.84
N GLU A 522 -17.81 -32.05 11.51
CA GLU A 522 -17.42 -30.98 10.58
C GLU A 522 -18.61 -30.36 9.83
N GLY A 523 -19.77 -31.03 9.84
CA GLY A 523 -21.02 -30.52 9.27
C GLY A 523 -21.14 -30.67 7.75
N TRP A 524 -20.37 -31.55 7.12
CA TRP A 524 -20.45 -31.77 5.67
C TRP A 524 -21.79 -32.44 5.30
N ASN A 525 -22.49 -31.87 4.30
CA ASN A 525 -23.81 -32.32 3.86
C ASN A 525 -23.94 -32.58 2.36
N GLY A 526 -22.88 -32.33 1.57
CA GLY A 526 -22.88 -32.61 0.14
C GLY A 526 -21.49 -32.70 -0.47
N PHE A 527 -21.45 -32.69 -1.80
CA PHE A 527 -20.28 -32.79 -2.65
C PHE A 527 -20.34 -31.76 -3.78
N SER A 528 -19.17 -31.29 -4.19
CA SER A 528 -18.98 -30.51 -5.42
C SER A 528 -17.98 -31.22 -6.33
N LEU A 529 -18.39 -31.48 -7.57
CA LEU A 529 -17.56 -32.12 -8.60
C LEU A 529 -17.19 -31.11 -9.68
N LEU A 530 -15.89 -30.90 -9.87
CA LEU A 530 -15.33 -30.22 -11.03
C LEU A 530 -14.97 -31.26 -12.10
N VAL A 531 -15.42 -31.03 -13.32
CA VAL A 531 -14.98 -31.75 -14.52
C VAL A 531 -14.36 -30.73 -15.47
N ASP A 532 -13.10 -30.93 -15.83
CA ASP A 532 -12.30 -30.03 -16.66
C ASP A 532 -12.23 -28.59 -16.09
N ASP A 533 -12.03 -28.49 -14.78
CA ASP A 533 -12.03 -27.22 -14.02
C ASP A 533 -13.38 -26.46 -14.07
N VAL A 534 -14.49 -27.13 -14.43
CA VAL A 534 -15.86 -26.58 -14.42
C VAL A 534 -16.74 -27.35 -13.45
N GLN A 535 -17.47 -26.66 -12.57
CA GLN A 535 -18.43 -27.31 -11.66
C GLN A 535 -19.58 -27.93 -12.46
N ARG A 536 -19.74 -29.25 -12.39
CA ARG A 536 -20.81 -29.99 -13.09
C ARG A 536 -21.88 -30.56 -12.17
N LEU A 537 -21.54 -30.77 -10.91
CA LEU A 537 -22.46 -31.32 -9.92
C LEU A 537 -22.19 -30.66 -8.57
N ALA A 538 -23.28 -30.32 -7.88
CA ALA A 538 -23.31 -29.85 -6.50
C ALA A 538 -24.50 -30.49 -5.79
N GLY A 539 -24.31 -31.06 -4.61
CA GLY A 539 -25.38 -31.73 -3.84
C GLY A 539 -24.97 -33.07 -3.22
N ASP A 540 -25.94 -33.89 -2.87
CA ASP A 540 -25.77 -35.17 -2.14
C ASP A 540 -25.58 -36.39 -3.05
N SER A 541 -25.58 -36.21 -4.37
CA SER A 541 -25.36 -37.30 -5.32
C SER A 541 -24.00 -37.96 -5.13
N LEU A 542 -23.96 -39.28 -5.25
CA LEU A 542 -22.75 -40.11 -5.13
C LEU A 542 -22.22 -40.60 -6.48
N SER A 543 -22.87 -40.19 -7.57
CA SER A 543 -22.49 -40.60 -8.93
C SER A 543 -22.68 -39.48 -9.96
N TYR A 544 -21.89 -39.56 -11.03
CA TYR A 544 -21.95 -38.67 -12.18
C TYR A 544 -21.84 -39.46 -13.49
N ASN A 545 -22.74 -39.18 -14.45
CA ASN A 545 -22.79 -39.84 -15.74
C ASN A 545 -21.85 -39.15 -16.75
N LEU A 546 -21.10 -39.93 -17.52
CA LEU A 546 -20.11 -39.44 -18.48
C LEU A 546 -20.70 -39.14 -19.88
N SER A 547 -21.98 -39.39 -20.12
CA SER A 547 -22.62 -39.32 -21.45
C SER A 547 -22.56 -37.94 -22.14
N GLY A 548 -22.25 -36.86 -21.42
CA GLY A 548 -22.12 -35.50 -21.95
C GLY A 548 -20.68 -35.03 -22.21
N LEU A 549 -19.68 -35.90 -22.02
CA LEU A 549 -18.27 -35.54 -22.22
C LEU A 549 -17.82 -35.72 -23.67
N GLN A 550 -16.91 -34.86 -24.12
CA GLN A 550 -16.38 -34.90 -25.48
C GLN A 550 -15.45 -36.10 -25.67
N ALA A 551 -15.70 -36.94 -26.67
CA ALA A 551 -14.80 -38.05 -26.97
C ALA A 551 -13.45 -37.57 -27.55
N GLY A 552 -12.37 -38.31 -27.25
CA GLY A 552 -11.05 -38.10 -27.86
C GLY A 552 -10.13 -37.11 -27.15
N VAL A 553 -10.54 -36.55 -26.01
CA VAL A 553 -9.73 -35.62 -25.18
C VAL A 553 -9.52 -36.18 -23.77
N VAL A 554 -8.56 -35.61 -23.04
CA VAL A 554 -8.34 -35.98 -21.64
C VAL A 554 -9.38 -35.27 -20.77
N HIS A 555 -9.95 -35.93 -19.77
CA HIS A 555 -10.83 -35.30 -18.80
C HIS A 555 -10.25 -35.31 -17.39
N PHE A 556 -10.39 -34.20 -16.68
CA PHE A 556 -9.93 -34.05 -15.30
C PHE A 556 -11.09 -33.98 -14.32
N PHE A 557 -11.04 -34.77 -13.24
CA PHE A 557 -12.08 -34.81 -12.22
C PHE A 557 -11.53 -34.43 -10.85
N ARG A 558 -12.20 -33.52 -10.14
CA ARG A 558 -11.88 -33.18 -8.75
C ARG A 558 -13.14 -33.14 -7.91
N LEU A 559 -13.04 -33.64 -6.69
CA LEU A 559 -14.16 -33.72 -5.76
C LEU A 559 -13.83 -32.93 -4.50
N ALA A 560 -14.80 -32.18 -3.99
CA ALA A 560 -14.75 -31.53 -2.69
C ALA A 560 -15.98 -31.91 -1.87
N TYR A 561 -15.85 -31.91 -0.55
CA TYR A 561 -17.03 -31.88 0.32
C TYR A 561 -17.67 -30.49 0.28
N GLN A 562 -18.97 -30.43 0.54
CA GLN A 562 -19.74 -29.20 0.55
C GLN A 562 -20.53 -29.10 1.86
N ARG A 563 -20.57 -27.89 2.44
CA ARG A 563 -21.37 -27.54 3.60
C ARG A 563 -22.24 -26.36 3.25
N ASP A 564 -23.55 -26.57 3.20
CA ASP A 564 -24.56 -25.52 2.96
C ASP A 564 -24.29 -24.71 1.67
N GLY A 565 -23.84 -25.39 0.62
CA GLY A 565 -23.51 -24.76 -0.66
C GLY A 565 -22.06 -24.28 -0.79
N VAL A 566 -21.27 -24.27 0.28
CA VAL A 566 -19.86 -23.84 0.25
C VAL A 566 -18.94 -25.05 0.16
N SER A 567 -18.11 -25.10 -0.90
CA SER A 567 -17.16 -26.20 -1.11
C SER A 567 -15.93 -26.09 -0.20
N GLY A 568 -15.43 -27.22 0.27
CA GLY A 568 -14.13 -27.36 0.93
C GLY A 568 -12.96 -27.34 -0.06
N ASP A 569 -11.81 -27.88 0.35
CA ASP A 569 -10.69 -28.08 -0.56
C ASP A 569 -10.99 -29.21 -1.56
N TYR A 570 -10.58 -29.03 -2.81
CA TYR A 570 -10.72 -30.05 -3.84
C TYR A 570 -9.59 -31.08 -3.75
N THR A 571 -9.89 -32.33 -4.11
CA THR A 571 -8.84 -33.32 -4.37
C THR A 571 -7.96 -32.89 -5.54
N LYS A 572 -6.74 -33.42 -5.60
CA LYS A 572 -5.98 -33.44 -6.87
C LYS A 572 -6.81 -34.10 -7.98
N ALA A 573 -6.46 -33.80 -9.23
CA ALA A 573 -7.22 -34.29 -10.38
C ALA A 573 -7.03 -35.80 -10.59
N ALA A 574 -8.14 -36.52 -10.67
CA ALA A 574 -8.20 -37.80 -11.36
C ALA A 574 -8.22 -37.55 -12.88
N THR A 575 -7.60 -38.42 -13.66
CA THR A 575 -7.45 -38.22 -15.11
C THR A 575 -8.06 -39.38 -15.88
N LEU A 576 -8.98 -39.08 -16.80
CA LEU A 576 -9.51 -40.03 -17.77
C LEU A 576 -8.88 -39.72 -19.13
N PHE A 577 -8.09 -40.66 -19.63
CA PHE A 577 -7.43 -40.52 -20.94
C PHE A 577 -8.37 -40.92 -22.10
N PRO A 578 -8.10 -40.45 -23.33
CA PRO A 578 -8.88 -40.79 -24.53
C PRO A 578 -8.96 -42.30 -24.81
N ASN A 579 -7.98 -43.08 -24.36
CA ASN A 579 -7.93 -44.54 -24.48
C ASN A 579 -8.85 -45.26 -23.46
N GLY A 580 -9.60 -44.52 -22.64
CA GLY A 580 -10.46 -45.04 -21.59
C GLY A 580 -9.74 -45.40 -20.29
N THR A 581 -8.42 -45.18 -20.18
CA THR A 581 -7.68 -45.44 -18.95
C THR A 581 -7.95 -44.38 -17.89
N TRP A 582 -8.17 -44.83 -16.66
CA TRP A 582 -8.41 -43.98 -15.50
C TRP A 582 -7.17 -43.95 -14.61
N LEU A 583 -6.78 -42.74 -14.19
CA LEU A 583 -5.73 -42.50 -13.21
C LEU A 583 -6.33 -41.84 -11.97
N ASP A 584 -6.17 -42.51 -10.84
CA ASP A 584 -6.65 -42.00 -9.56
C ASP A 584 -5.93 -40.73 -9.11
N PRO A 585 -6.62 -39.86 -8.36
CA PRO A 585 -6.03 -38.64 -7.87
C PRO A 585 -4.92 -38.95 -6.85
N LEU A 586 -3.83 -38.20 -6.95
CA LEU A 586 -2.76 -38.25 -5.94
C LEU A 586 -3.31 -37.78 -4.57
N PRO A 587 -2.74 -38.27 -3.46
CA PRO A 587 -3.17 -37.84 -2.14
C PRO A 587 -2.91 -36.34 -1.90
N GLY A 588 -3.79 -35.73 -1.11
CA GLY A 588 -3.73 -34.33 -0.69
C GLY A 588 -4.67 -33.39 -1.45
N PRO A 589 -4.85 -32.16 -0.94
CA PRO A 589 -5.64 -31.13 -1.61
C PRO A 589 -4.91 -30.57 -2.84
N SER A 590 -5.69 -29.98 -3.76
CA SER A 590 -5.22 -29.31 -4.99
C SER A 590 -4.89 -27.85 -4.79
#